data_AF-A0AAP5MC28-F1
#
_entry.id   AF-A0AAP5MC28-F1
#
_cell.length_a   1.000
_cell.length_b   1.000
_cell.length_c   1.000
_cell.angle_alpha   90.00
_cell.angle_beta   90.00
_cell.angle_gamma   90.00
#
_symmetry.space_group_name_H-M   'P 1'
#
loop_
_entity.id
_entity.type
_entity.pdbx_description
1 polymer ?
#
loop_
_entity_poly.entity_id
_entity_poly.type
_entity_poly.pdbx_seq_one_letter_code
_entity_poly.pdbx_strand_id
1 'polypeptide(L)'
;MINITKVQLSADGWTLNILSERVATITDPLGNRKVSYFGFYTQEKAQQFQQWLIDNKQCSAATVRKAERLSMNFECKAWSVATELILELAQRSTTTNTNNNLHTSLAH
;
A
#
# COMPACT_ATOMS: atom_id res chain seq x y z
N MET A 1 4.34 -9.78 12.75
CA MET A 1 5.36 -8.73 12.52
C MET A 1 5.38 -8.43 11.03
N ILE A 2 5.25 -7.18 10.60
CA ILE A 2 5.32 -6.82 9.17
C ILE A 2 6.80 -6.82 8.77
N ASN A 3 7.16 -7.58 7.74
CA ASN A 3 8.50 -7.50 7.17
C ASN A 3 8.54 -6.31 6.19
N ILE A 4 9.45 -5.37 6.40
CA ILE A 4 9.51 -4.13 5.62
C ILE A 4 10.76 -4.16 4.76
N THR A 5 10.58 -4.15 3.44
CA THR A 5 11.69 -3.98 2.49
C THR A 5 11.95 -2.48 2.32
N LYS A 6 13.18 -2.04 2.61
CA LYS A 6 13.60 -0.65 2.44
C LYS A 6 14.44 -0.51 1.17
N VAL A 7 14.05 0.44 0.31
CA VAL A 7 14.76 0.78 -0.92
C VAL A 7 15.16 2.25 -0.84
N GLN A 8 16.47 2.53 -0.88
CA GLN A 8 16.97 3.90 -0.89
C GLN A 8 16.69 4.53 -2.25
N LEU A 9 16.01 5.68 -2.24
CA LEU A 9 15.65 6.43 -3.45
C LEU A 9 16.70 7.46 -3.85
N SER A 10 17.50 7.92 -2.88
CA SER A 10 18.49 8.97 -3.09
C SER A 10 19.62 8.91 -2.06
N ALA A 11 20.78 9.46 -2.42
CA ALA A 11 21.97 9.44 -1.57
C ALA A 11 21.79 10.23 -0.26
N ASP A 12 20.90 11.23 -0.24
CA ASP A 12 20.58 12.05 0.92
C ASP A 12 19.60 11.38 1.91
N GLY A 13 19.11 10.16 1.63
CA GLY A 13 18.45 9.31 2.62
C GLY A 13 16.95 9.11 2.44
N TRP A 14 16.35 9.55 1.33
CA TRP A 14 14.95 9.23 1.05
C TRP A 14 14.78 7.73 0.83
N THR A 15 13.72 7.18 1.41
CA THR A 15 13.50 5.73 1.42
C THR A 15 12.09 5.39 1.00
N LEU A 16 11.95 4.44 0.08
CA LEU A 16 10.71 3.71 -0.18
C LEU A 16 10.67 2.51 0.76
N ASN A 17 9.67 2.47 1.63
CA ASN A 17 9.42 1.36 2.54
C ASN A 17 8.25 0.55 1.98
N ILE A 18 8.50 -0.67 1.52
CA ILE A 18 7.50 -1.60 1.00
C ILE A 18 7.06 -2.49 2.16
N LEU A 19 5.79 -2.36 2.57
CA LEU A 19 5.21 -3.09 3.70
C LEU A 19 4.49 -4.37 3.23
N SER A 20 4.02 -4.38 1.98
CA SER A 20 3.45 -5.53 1.28
C SER A 20 3.43 -5.26 -0.23
N GLU A 21 3.01 -6.23 -1.03
CA GLU A 21 2.80 -6.05 -2.48
C GLU A 21 1.87 -4.88 -2.84
N ARG A 22 0.99 -4.50 -1.90
CA ARG A 22 -0.04 -3.48 -2.11
C ARG A 22 0.18 -2.22 -1.30
N VAL A 23 1.15 -2.18 -0.39
CA VAL A 23 1.31 -1.04 0.52
C VAL A 23 2.77 -0.64 0.59
N ALA A 24 3.05 0.62 0.25
CA ALA A 24 4.37 1.21 0.43
C ALA A 24 4.25 2.66 0.92
N THR A 25 5.33 3.18 1.50
CA THR A 25 5.43 4.59 1.93
C THR A 25 6.76 5.18 1.52
N ILE A 26 6.83 6.49 1.35
CA ILE A 26 8.11 7.21 1.27
C ILE A 26 8.31 8.00 2.55
N THR A 27 9.51 7.88 3.11
CA THR A 27 9.99 8.67 4.23
C THR A 27 11.13 9.60 3.79
N ASP A 28 11.18 10.77 4.41
CA ASP A 28 12.33 11.67 4.30
C ASP A 28 13.54 11.10 5.07
N PRO A 29 14.72 11.73 4.97
CA PRO A 29 15.93 11.29 5.66
C PRO A 29 15.81 11.25 7.19
N LEU A 30 14.85 11.98 7.77
CA LEU A 30 14.56 11.97 9.21
C LEU A 30 13.56 10.88 9.61
N GLY A 31 13.09 10.08 8.65
CA GLY A 31 12.11 9.02 8.87
C GLY A 31 10.65 9.50 8.86
N ASN A 32 10.38 10.77 8.56
CA ASN A 32 9.01 11.26 8.50
C ASN A 32 8.33 10.79 7.21
N ARG A 33 7.17 10.16 7.34
CA ARG A 33 6.35 9.75 6.19
C ARG A 33 5.86 10.98 5.42
N LYS A 34 6.12 11.00 4.11
CA LYS A 34 5.65 12.05 3.20
C LYS A 34 4.48 11.61 2.34
N VAL A 35 4.45 10.33 1.95
CA VAL A 35 3.40 9.81 1.08
C VAL A 35 3.23 8.31 1.28
N SER A 36 2.01 7.83 1.03
CA SER A 36 1.64 6.41 1.06
C SER A 36 1.10 5.98 -0.30
N TYR A 37 1.29 4.71 -0.62
CA TYR A 37 0.86 4.07 -1.86
C TYR A 37 0.04 2.84 -1.55
N PHE A 38 -1.11 2.71 -2.21
CA PHE A 38 -2.03 1.58 -2.10
C PHE A 38 -2.27 0.99 -3.48
N GLY A 39 -1.86 -0.26 -3.70
CA GLY A 39 -1.89 -0.93 -5.00
C GLY A 39 -3.21 -1.65 -5.28
N PHE A 40 -3.64 -1.65 -6.54
CA PHE A 40 -4.88 -2.25 -7.04
C PHE A 40 -4.70 -2.88 -8.43
N TYR A 41 -5.44 -3.96 -8.73
CA TYR A 41 -5.40 -4.61 -10.04
C TYR A 41 -6.15 -3.81 -11.11
N THR A 42 -7.17 -3.06 -10.72
CA THR A 42 -8.01 -2.27 -11.63
C THR A 42 -8.06 -0.81 -11.21
N GLN A 43 -8.17 0.08 -12.20
CA GLN A 43 -8.28 1.53 -11.98
C GLN A 43 -9.54 1.87 -11.18
N GLU A 44 -10.66 1.22 -11.48
CA GLU A 44 -11.95 1.45 -10.82
C GLU A 44 -11.84 1.22 -9.31
N LYS A 45 -11.18 0.13 -8.88
CA LYS A 45 -10.97 -0.14 -7.45
C LYS A 45 -10.05 0.89 -6.79
N ALA A 46 -9.03 1.36 -7.49
CA ALA A 46 -8.18 2.44 -7.00
C ALA A 46 -8.98 3.75 -6.84
N GLN A 47 -9.89 4.06 -7.76
CA GLN A 47 -10.76 5.24 -7.71
C GLN A 47 -11.80 5.15 -6.60
N GLN A 48 -12.43 3.98 -6.41
CA GLN A 48 -13.34 3.74 -5.28
C GLN A 48 -12.63 3.97 -3.94
N PHE A 49 -11.39 3.47 -3.80
CA PHE A 49 -10.60 3.69 -2.59
C PHE A 49 -10.16 5.14 -2.41
N GLN A 50 -9.75 5.83 -3.49
CA GLN A 50 -9.45 7.26 -3.47
C GLN A 50 -10.65 8.07 -2.95
N GLN A 51 -11.84 7.81 -3.50
CA GLN A 51 -13.06 8.52 -3.10
C GLN A 51 -13.36 8.25 -1.61
N TRP A 52 -13.26 7.00 -1.17
CA TRP A 52 -13.44 6.65 0.25
C TRP A 52 -12.46 7.41 1.17
N LEU A 53 -11.18 7.52 0.79
CA LEU A 53 -10.20 8.28 1.59
C LEU A 53 -10.59 9.75 1.74
N ILE A 54 -11.09 10.37 0.66
CA ILE A 54 -11.50 11.77 0.63
C ILE A 54 -12.76 11.97 1.47
N ASP A 55 -13.80 11.16 1.23
CA ASP A 55 -15.10 11.28 1.90
C ASP A 55 -14.98 11.08 3.42
N ASN A 56 -14.06 10.21 3.85
CA ASN A 56 -13.84 9.89 5.26
C ASN A 56 -12.71 10.71 5.90
N LYS A 57 -12.16 11.71 5.20
CA LYS A 57 -11.06 12.58 5.69
C LYS A 57 -9.84 11.79 6.17
N GLN A 58 -9.55 10.66 5.53
CA GLN A 58 -8.43 9.78 5.86
C GLN A 58 -7.12 10.20 5.19
N CYS A 59 -7.15 11.27 4.40
CA CYS A 59 -5.98 11.85 3.74
C CYS A 59 -6.18 13.35 3.53
N SER A 60 -5.08 14.08 3.33
CA SER A 60 -5.14 15.48 2.88
C SER A 60 -5.32 15.62 1.37
N ALA A 61 -4.88 14.62 0.62
CA ALA A 61 -5.05 14.51 -0.82
C ALA A 61 -4.84 13.05 -1.24
N ALA A 62 -5.44 12.66 -2.37
CA ALA A 62 -5.21 11.36 -2.99
C ALA A 62 -5.36 11.44 -4.51
N THR A 63 -4.53 10.70 -5.25
CA THR A 63 -4.60 10.58 -6.71
C THR A 63 -4.41 9.13 -7.16
N VAL A 64 -5.08 8.75 -8.25
CA VAL A 64 -4.95 7.43 -8.88
C VAL A 64 -4.08 7.53 -10.12
N ARG A 65 -3.16 6.58 -10.28
CA ARG A 65 -2.28 6.46 -11.45
C ARG A 65 -1.89 5.01 -11.71
N LYS A 66 -1.21 4.76 -12.84
CA LYS A 66 -0.52 3.49 -13.06
C LYS A 66 0.52 3.27 -11.97
N ALA A 67 0.64 2.04 -11.50
CA ALA A 67 1.60 1.73 -10.46
C ALA A 67 3.03 1.90 -10.99
N GLU A 68 3.87 2.53 -10.17
CA GLU A 68 5.30 2.73 -10.48
C GLU A 68 6.19 2.02 -9.45
N ARG A 69 5.67 1.77 -8.24
CA ARG A 69 6.44 1.32 -7.08
C ARG A 69 5.99 0.00 -6.49
N LEU A 70 4.77 -0.43 -6.84
CA LEU A 70 4.14 -1.63 -6.33
C LEU A 70 3.97 -2.63 -7.47
N SER A 71 3.92 -3.93 -7.15
CA SER A 71 3.72 -5.03 -8.13
C SER A 71 2.31 -5.08 -8.74
N MET A 72 1.50 -4.04 -8.52
CA MET A 72 0.10 -3.94 -8.94
C MET A 72 -0.02 -3.16 -10.26
N ASN A 73 -1.20 -3.06 -10.85
CA ASN A 73 -1.39 -2.32 -12.12
C ASN A 73 -1.62 -0.82 -11.88
N PHE A 74 -2.33 -0.50 -10.81
CA PHE A 74 -2.70 0.86 -10.42
C PHE A 74 -2.32 1.10 -8.98
N GLU A 75 -2.07 2.36 -8.64
CA GLU A 75 -1.84 2.78 -7.26
C GLU A 75 -2.67 4.04 -6.94
N CYS A 76 -3.20 4.07 -5.73
CA CYS A 76 -3.67 5.28 -5.09
C CYS A 76 -2.52 5.87 -4.28
N LYS A 77 -2.03 7.04 -4.68
CA LYS A 77 -1.03 7.84 -3.98
C LYS A 77 -1.76 8.80 -3.05
N ALA A 78 -1.48 8.73 -1.75
CA ALA A 78 -2.19 9.53 -0.74
C ALA A 78 -1.24 10.17 0.29
N TRP A 79 -1.59 11.37 0.74
CA TRP A 79 -0.83 12.16 1.69
C TRP A 79 -1.52 12.25 3.04
N SER A 80 -0.74 12.38 4.11
CA SER A 80 -1.23 12.54 5.49
C SER A 80 -2.16 11.42 5.96
N VAL A 81 -1.96 10.19 5.47
CA VAL A 81 -2.73 9.02 5.90
C VAL A 81 -2.27 8.58 7.29
N ALA A 82 -3.21 8.23 8.17
CA ALA A 82 -2.94 7.73 9.51
C ALA A 82 -2.09 6.44 9.49
N THR A 83 -1.21 6.28 10.47
CA THR A 83 -0.29 5.12 10.52
C THR A 83 -1.07 3.83 10.73
N GLU A 84 -2.12 3.88 11.54
CA GLU A 84 -3.00 2.77 11.89
C GLU A 84 -3.65 2.17 10.65
N LEU A 85 -4.19 3.03 9.77
CA LEU A 85 -4.81 2.60 8.51
C LEU A 85 -3.79 1.96 7.56
N ILE A 86 -2.57 2.51 7.48
CA ILE A 86 -1.50 1.93 6.65
C ILE A 86 -1.13 0.53 7.15
N LEU A 87 -0.98 0.36 8.47
CA LEU A 87 -0.63 -0.91 9.08
C LEU A 87 -1.74 -1.95 8.90
N GLU A 88 -3.00 -1.56 9.09
CA GLU A 88 -4.16 -2.42 8.88
C GLU A 88 -4.22 -2.95 7.44
N LEU A 89 -4.05 -2.06 6.45
CA LEU A 89 -4.08 -2.43 5.03
C LEU A 89 -2.87 -3.28 4.63
N ALA A 90 -1.70 -3.00 5.19
CA ALA A 90 -0.50 -3.81 4.95
C ALA A 90 -0.69 -5.23 5.50
N GLN A 91 -1.26 -5.39 6.70
CA GLN A 91 -1.53 -6.70 7.31
C GLN A 91 -2.55 -7.50 6.51
N ARG A 92 -3.68 -6.89 6.13
CA ARG A 92 -4.70 -7.55 5.28
C ARG A 92 -4.13 -8.08 3.97
N SER A 93 -3.18 -7.35 3.38
CA SER A 93 -2.53 -7.74 2.13
C SER A 93 -1.67 -8.99 2.27
N THR A 94 -1.15 -9.29 3.47
CA THR A 94 -0.35 -10.50 3.73
C THR A 94 -1.21 -11.74 3.98
N THR A 95 -2.40 -11.58 4.58
CA THR A 95 -3.28 -12.70 4.95
C THR A 95 -3.99 -13.33 3.75
N THR A 96 -4.23 -12.58 2.68
CA THR A 96 -4.91 -13.10 1.47
C THR A 96 -4.11 -14.19 0.76
N ASN A 97 -2.81 -14.34 1.04
CA ASN A 97 -1.98 -15.40 0.45
C ASN A 97 -2.02 -16.72 1.24
N THR A 98 -2.56 -16.74 2.46
CA THR A 98 -2.61 -17.97 3.29
C THR A 98 -3.92 -18.76 3.11
N ASN A 99 -5.02 -18.11 2.74
CA ASN A 99 -6.33 -18.77 2.66
C ASN A 99 -6.66 -19.44 1.32
N ASN A 100 -5.77 -19.37 0.32
CA ASN A 100 -5.99 -20.00 -0.99
C ASN A 100 -5.37 -21.40 -1.12
N ASN A 101 -4.74 -21.95 -0.08
CA ASN A 101 -4.06 -23.26 -0.12
C ASN A 101 -4.71 -24.35 0.76
N LEU A 102 -5.97 -24.20 1.18
CA LEU A 102 -6.66 -25.17 2.05
C LEU A 102 -7.89 -25.86 1.42
N HIS A 103 -8.05 -25.83 0.09
CA HIS A 103 -9.15 -26.58 -0.55
C HIS A 103 -8.73 -27.31 -1.83
N THR A 104 -7.77 -28.23 -1.72
CA THR A 104 -7.63 -29.39 -2.63
C THR A 104 -6.98 -30.57 -1.91
N SER A 105 -7.68 -31.13 -0.91
CA SER A 105 -7.56 -32.56 -0.65
C SER A 105 -8.80 -33.02 0.10
N LEU A 106 -9.80 -33.47 -0.66
CA LEU A 106 -10.84 -34.45 -0.30
C LEU A 106 -11.85 -34.49 -1.45
N ALA A 107 -11.58 -35.35 -2.45
CA ALA A 107 -12.61 -35.96 -3.29
C ALA A 107 -12.02 -37.10 -4.13
N HIS A 108 -12.38 -38.32 -3.73
CA HIS A 108 -12.32 -39.62 -4.41
C HIS A 108 -10.96 -40.31 -4.53
#